data_AF-A0A1H3MMV8-F1
#
_entry.id   AF-A0A1H3MMV8-F1
#
_cell.length_a   1.000
_cell.length_b   1.000
_cell.length_c   1.000
_cell.angle_alpha   90.00
_cell.angle_beta   90.00
_cell.angle_gamma   90.00
#
_symmetry.space_group_name_H-M   'P 1'
#
loop_
_entity.id
_entity.type
_entity.pdbx_description
1 polymer ?
#
loop_
_entity_poly.entity_id
_entity_poly.type
_entity_poly.pdbx_seq_one_letter_code
_entity_poly.pdbx_strand_id
1 'polypeptide(L)'
;MCMDDKMYYLYSSNTCNNPIEYVTNMLNSIITMYTNNSSFKRLKKEEYNPTFSSITFEFPIFSIQEILKIISNKDLFLQNVVRFVIACGKLRDLKIPINIIRSPEVFEFDWKELLKIN
;
A
#
# COMPACT_ATOMS: atom_id res chain seq x y z
N MET A 1 -9.83 -8.42 12.69
CA MET A 1 -10.38 -9.56 11.93
C MET A 1 -11.83 -9.75 12.34
N CYS A 2 -12.77 -9.73 11.40
CA CYS A 2 -14.17 -10.06 11.66
C CYS A 2 -14.47 -11.46 11.14
N MET A 3 -15.08 -12.32 11.97
CA MET A 3 -15.53 -13.68 11.62
C MET A 3 -16.73 -14.05 12.50
N ASP A 4 -17.80 -14.58 11.91
CA ASP A 4 -19.01 -15.06 12.62
C ASP A 4 -19.58 -14.05 13.65
N ASP A 5 -19.79 -12.80 13.21
CA ASP A 5 -20.25 -11.67 14.03
C ASP A 5 -19.35 -11.31 15.22
N LYS A 6 -18.11 -11.82 15.24
CA LYS A 6 -17.10 -11.53 16.27
C LYS A 6 -15.93 -10.74 15.71
N MET A 7 -15.50 -9.76 16.50
CA MET A 7 -14.33 -8.95 16.21
C MET A 7 -13.14 -9.43 17.04
N TYR A 8 -12.06 -9.78 16.33
CA TYR A 8 -10.78 -10.17 16.90
C TYR A 8 -9.74 -9.09 16.59
N TYR A 9 -9.03 -8.67 17.62
CA TYR A 9 -8.00 -7.66 17.54
C TYR A 9 -6.64 -8.27 17.84
N LEU A 10 -5.63 -7.71 17.20
CA LEU A 10 -4.26 -7.98 17.54
C LEU A 10 -3.58 -6.67 17.91
N TYR A 11 -3.01 -6.63 19.10
CA TYR A 11 -2.31 -5.48 19.64
C TYR A 11 -0.81 -5.73 19.60
N SER A 12 -0.04 -4.76 19.12
CA SER A 12 1.41 -4.77 19.29
C SER A 12 1.74 -4.53 20.77
N SER A 13 2.44 -5.43 21.43
CA SER A 13 3.03 -5.15 22.74
C SER A 13 4.28 -4.29 22.58
N ASN A 14 4.50 -3.33 23.48
CA ASN A 14 5.67 -2.44 23.49
C ASN A 14 7.00 -3.14 23.81
N THR A 15 7.05 -4.47 23.76
CA THR A 15 8.18 -5.29 24.21
C THR A 15 9.23 -5.55 23.12
N CYS A 16 9.01 -5.07 21.90
CA CYS A 16 9.93 -5.29 20.78
C CYS A 16 10.92 -4.12 20.63
N ASN A 17 12.21 -4.44 20.50
CA ASN A 17 13.28 -3.45 20.26
C ASN A 17 13.10 -2.66 18.95
N ASN A 18 12.42 -3.25 17.96
CA ASN A 18 12.04 -2.59 16.72
C ASN A 18 10.54 -2.85 16.40
N PRO A 19 9.62 -2.03 16.94
CA PRO A 19 8.19 -2.28 16.83
C PRO A 19 7.69 -2.21 15.38
N ILE A 20 8.33 -1.39 14.53
CA ILE A 20 7.93 -1.19 13.14
C ILE A 20 8.28 -2.40 12.27
N GLU A 21 9.49 -2.94 12.42
CA GLU A 21 9.92 -4.15 11.71
C GLU A 21 9.04 -5.33 12.11
N TYR A 22 8.77 -5.49 13.42
CA TYR A 22 7.88 -6.55 13.91
C TYR A 22 6.48 -6.46 13.30
N VAL A 23 5.87 -5.27 13.32
CA VAL A 23 4.54 -5.04 12.72
C VAL A 23 4.57 -5.32 11.21
N THR A 24 5.60 -4.87 10.50
CA THR A 24 5.72 -5.07 9.05
C THR A 24 5.84 -6.55 8.70
N ASN A 25 6.72 -7.28 9.39
CA ASN A 25 6.90 -8.73 9.21
C ASN A 25 5.62 -9.49 9.51
N MET A 26 4.94 -9.14 10.61
CA MET A 26 3.69 -9.78 10.97
C MET A 26 2.59 -9.56 9.93
N LEU A 27 2.42 -8.32 9.48
CA LEU A 27 1.46 -8.00 8.42
C LEU A 27 1.77 -8.77 7.14
N ASN A 28 3.05 -8.83 6.77
CA ASN A 28 3.51 -9.60 5.62
C ASN A 28 3.18 -11.09 5.76
N SER A 29 3.34 -11.68 6.94
CA SER A 29 2.96 -13.07 7.20
C SER A 29 1.46 -13.30 7.03
N ILE A 30 0.60 -12.42 7.56
CA ILE A 30 -0.86 -12.51 7.43
C ILE A 30 -1.27 -12.44 5.94
N ILE A 31 -0.69 -11.49 5.19
CA ILE A 31 -0.99 -11.30 3.77
C ILE A 31 -0.58 -12.50 2.95
N THR A 32 0.63 -13.01 3.18
CA THR A 32 1.14 -14.21 2.51
C THR A 32 0.20 -15.39 2.77
N MET A 33 -0.28 -15.54 4.00
CA MET A 33 -1.18 -16.63 4.39
C MET A 33 -2.47 -16.61 3.56
N TYR A 34 -3.21 -15.50 3.50
CA TYR A 34 -4.47 -15.51 2.74
C TYR A 34 -4.26 -15.41 1.23
N THR A 35 -3.20 -14.73 0.75
CA THR A 35 -2.94 -14.57 -0.69
C THR A 35 -2.66 -15.90 -1.37
N ASN A 36 -1.93 -16.79 -0.71
CA ASN A 36 -1.56 -18.09 -1.28
C ASN A 36 -2.68 -19.14 -1.17
N ASN A 37 -3.64 -18.94 -0.28
CA ASN A 37 -4.63 -19.95 0.07
C ASN A 37 -6.07 -19.60 -0.33
N SER A 38 -6.33 -18.36 -0.77
CA SER A 38 -7.70 -17.92 -1.03
C SER A 38 -7.78 -16.74 -2.00
N SER A 39 -8.88 -16.67 -2.75
CA SER A 39 -9.26 -15.46 -3.47
C SER A 39 -9.79 -14.42 -2.49
N PHE A 40 -9.38 -13.17 -2.64
CA PHE A 40 -9.86 -12.07 -1.80
C PHE A 40 -10.26 -10.85 -2.64
N LYS A 41 -11.13 -10.03 -2.06
CA LYS A 41 -11.53 -8.73 -2.61
C LYS A 41 -11.01 -7.63 -1.68
N ARG A 42 -10.45 -6.57 -2.28
CA ARG A 42 -10.08 -5.35 -1.55
C ARG A 42 -11.32 -4.48 -1.36
N LEU A 43 -11.47 -3.98 -0.14
CA LEU A 43 -12.57 -3.11 0.24
C LEU A 43 -12.02 -1.79 0.76
N LYS A 44 -12.71 -0.71 0.43
CA LYS A 44 -12.56 0.55 1.13
C LYS A 44 -13.29 0.46 2.48
N LYS A 45 -12.94 1.31 3.45
CA LYS A 45 -13.56 1.29 4.77
C LYS A 45 -15.08 1.53 4.68
N GLU A 46 -15.48 2.41 3.78
CA GLU A 46 -16.87 2.72 3.45
C GLU A 46 -17.63 1.58 2.73
N GLU A 47 -16.92 0.59 2.18
CA GLU A 47 -17.52 -0.58 1.50
C GLU A 47 -17.69 -1.76 2.46
N TYR A 48 -17.20 -1.66 3.70
CA TYR A 48 -17.34 -2.72 4.70
C TYR A 48 -18.79 -2.85 5.17
N ASN A 49 -19.26 -4.10 5.25
CA ASN A 49 -20.53 -4.43 5.87
C ASN A 49 -20.30 -5.59 6.87
N PRO A 50 -20.72 -5.44 8.14
CA PRO A 50 -20.57 -6.51 9.13
C PRO A 50 -21.34 -7.79 8.77
N THR A 51 -22.34 -7.72 7.87
CA THR A 51 -23.10 -8.91 7.43
C THR A 51 -22.39 -9.73 6.35
N PHE A 52 -21.14 -9.43 6.01
CA PHE A 52 -20.40 -10.25 5.07
C PHE A 52 -20.12 -11.63 5.67
N SER A 53 -20.46 -12.68 4.92
CA SER A 53 -20.16 -14.07 5.28
C SER A 53 -18.67 -14.44 5.13
N SER A 54 -17.81 -13.46 4.82
CA SER A 54 -16.38 -13.63 4.60
C SER A 54 -15.56 -13.06 5.76
N ILE A 55 -14.44 -13.70 6.06
CA ILE A 55 -13.46 -13.14 6.99
C ILE A 55 -12.93 -11.82 6.44
N THR A 56 -13.03 -10.75 7.24
CA THR A 56 -12.54 -9.42 6.86
C THR A 56 -11.33 -9.03 7.69
N PHE A 57 -10.23 -8.67 7.00
CA PHE A 57 -9.03 -8.11 7.62
C PHE A 57 -9.04 -6.59 7.49
N GLU A 58 -8.96 -5.89 8.63
CA GLU A 58 -8.71 -4.45 8.69
C GLU A 58 -7.27 -4.25 9.15
N PHE A 59 -6.52 -3.44 8.40
CA PHE A 59 -5.12 -3.13 8.67
C PHE A 59 -5.00 -1.76 9.36
N PRO A 60 -3.95 -1.55 10.18
CA PRO A 60 -3.71 -0.25 10.79
C PRO A 60 -3.45 0.83 9.72
N ILE A 61 -3.78 2.06 10.08
CA ILE A 61 -3.46 3.24 9.27
C ILE A 61 -2.05 3.68 9.65
N PHE A 62 -1.19 3.83 8.65
CA PHE A 62 0.17 4.34 8.82
C PHE A 62 0.24 5.82 8.47
N SER A 63 0.91 6.59 9.33
CA SER A 63 1.36 7.94 9.01
C SER A 63 2.44 7.92 7.94
N ILE A 64 2.64 9.05 7.27
CA ILE A 64 3.70 9.18 6.27
C ILE A 64 5.10 8.99 6.90
N GLN A 65 5.28 9.43 8.15
CA GLN A 65 6.54 9.28 8.89
C GLN A 65 6.86 7.81 9.17
N GLU A 66 5.86 7.01 9.53
CA GLU A 66 6.04 5.56 9.73
C GLU A 66 6.39 4.85 8.42
N ILE A 67 5.69 5.20 7.32
CA ILE A 67 5.99 4.64 5.99
C ILE A 67 7.42 4.99 5.57
N LEU A 68 7.85 6.26 5.77
CA LEU A 68 9.21 6.68 5.45
C LEU A 68 10.24 5.92 6.29
N LYS A 69 9.98 5.69 7.58
CA LYS A 69 10.88 4.92 8.46
C LYS A 69 11.01 3.46 8.01
N ILE A 70 9.92 2.83 7.59
CA ILE A 70 9.93 1.47 7.01
C ILE A 70 10.83 1.43 5.77
N ILE A 71 10.65 2.37 4.85
CA ILE A 71 11.46 2.47 3.64
C ILE A 71 12.94 2.72 3.97
N SER A 72 13.24 3.60 4.93
CA SER A 72 14.62 3.88 5.37
C SER A 72 15.30 2.65 5.96
N ASN A 73 14.54 1.79 6.63
CA ASN A 73 15.04 0.51 7.16
C ASN A 73 15.21 -0.57 6.08
N LYS A 74 14.88 -0.28 4.81
CA LYS A 74 14.83 -1.22 3.68
C LYS A 74 13.79 -2.33 3.85
N ASP A 75 12.83 -2.14 4.74
CA ASP A 75 11.67 -2.99 4.88
C ASP A 75 10.60 -2.58 3.86
N LEU A 76 9.77 -3.54 3.45
CA LEU A 76 8.66 -3.29 2.53
C LEU A 76 7.41 -3.99 3.05
N PHE A 77 6.28 -3.30 3.02
CA PHE A 77 4.99 -3.96 3.08
C PHE A 77 4.81 -4.82 1.83
N LEU A 78 4.19 -5.98 1.99
CA LEU A 78 3.59 -6.68 0.88
C LEU A 78 2.51 -5.80 0.24
N GLN A 79 2.25 -6.08 -1.05
CA GLN A 79 1.28 -5.33 -1.81
C GLN A 79 -0.09 -5.34 -1.11
N ASN A 80 -0.85 -4.25 -1.27
CA ASN A 80 -2.24 -4.09 -0.82
C ASN A 80 -2.47 -3.80 0.69
N VAL A 81 -1.45 -3.37 1.44
CA VAL A 81 -1.62 -2.89 2.83
C VAL A 81 -1.96 -1.41 2.88
N VAL A 82 -1.20 -0.60 2.17
CA VAL A 82 -1.29 0.86 2.24
C VAL A 82 -2.10 1.37 1.05
N ARG A 83 -3.13 2.18 1.33
CA ARG A 83 -3.92 2.88 0.31
C ARG A 83 -3.68 4.39 0.41
N PHE A 84 -3.01 4.96 -0.58
CA PHE A 84 -2.86 6.41 -0.70
C PHE A 84 -4.12 7.05 -1.28
N VAL A 85 -4.66 8.03 -0.59
CA VAL A 85 -5.73 8.91 -1.09
C VAL A 85 -5.08 10.22 -1.53
N ILE A 86 -4.84 10.35 -2.83
CA ILE A 86 -4.27 11.56 -3.42
C ILE A 86 -5.41 12.50 -3.78
N ALA A 87 -5.51 13.62 -3.05
CA ALA A 87 -6.55 14.63 -3.18
C ALA A 87 -6.20 15.79 -4.14
N CYS A 88 -5.10 15.67 -4.90
CA CYS A 88 -4.78 16.61 -5.97
C CYS A 88 -5.22 16.07 -7.35
N GLY A 89 -5.24 16.95 -8.35
CA GLY A 89 -5.48 16.58 -9.74
C GLY A 89 -4.55 15.44 -10.15
N LYS A 90 -5.13 14.32 -10.57
CA LYS A 90 -4.34 13.18 -11.07
C LYS A 90 -4.07 13.42 -12.54
N LEU A 91 -2.81 13.58 -12.90
CA LEU A 91 -2.38 13.44 -14.28
C LEU A 91 -2.63 11.99 -14.72
N ARG A 92 -3.54 11.80 -15.66
CA ARG A 92 -3.88 10.51 -16.26
C ARG A 92 -3.50 10.55 -17.72
N ASP A 93 -3.27 9.37 -18.30
CA ASP A 93 -3.02 9.20 -19.73
C ASP A 93 -1.83 10.02 -20.27
N LEU A 94 -0.80 10.25 -19.43
CA LEU A 94 0.46 10.83 -19.88
C LEU A 94 1.13 9.85 -20.84
N LYS A 95 1.14 10.18 -22.13
CA LYS A 95 1.74 9.36 -23.19
C LYS A 95 3.25 9.61 -23.30
N ILE A 96 3.99 9.38 -22.22
CA ILE A 96 5.45 9.56 -22.23
C ILE A 96 6.10 8.48 -23.12
N PRO A 97 6.80 8.85 -24.19
CA PRO A 97 7.51 7.90 -25.04
C PRO A 97 8.65 7.17 -24.29
N ILE A 98 8.77 5.85 -24.49
CA ILE A 98 9.74 5.03 -23.75
C ILE A 98 11.21 5.40 -24.06
N ASN A 99 11.49 5.90 -25.26
CA ASN A 99 12.82 6.39 -25.65
C ASN A 99 13.25 7.60 -24.81
N ILE A 100 12.30 8.41 -24.33
CA ILE A 100 12.56 9.56 -23.47
C ILE A 100 12.87 9.13 -22.03
N ILE A 101 12.29 8.02 -21.57
CA ILE A 101 12.55 7.48 -20.22
C ILE A 101 13.91 6.76 -20.15
N ARG A 102 14.29 6.04 -21.22
CA ARG A 102 15.45 5.12 -21.19
C ARG A 102 16.77 5.76 -21.58
N SER A 103 16.75 6.95 -22.18
CA SER A 103 18.01 7.59 -22.56
C SER A 103 18.57 8.34 -21.34
N PRO A 104 19.76 7.94 -20.85
CA PRO A 104 20.45 8.66 -19.76
C PRO A 104 20.92 10.05 -20.19
N GLU A 105 20.84 10.35 -21.50
CA GLU A 105 21.26 11.59 -22.15
C GLU A 105 20.06 12.46 -22.55
N VAL A 106 18.81 12.05 -22.26
CA VAL A 106 17.64 12.88 -22.58
C VAL A 106 17.79 14.23 -21.91
N PHE A 107 17.98 15.24 -22.74
CA PHE A 107 18.13 16.61 -22.31
C PHE A 107 16.79 17.11 -21.77
N GLU A 108 16.86 17.98 -20.77
CA GLU A 108 15.72 18.72 -20.21
C GLU A 108 14.80 19.32 -21.30
N PHE A 109 15.36 19.63 -22.47
CA PHE A 109 14.64 20.10 -23.65
C PHE A 109 13.54 19.13 -24.13
N ASP A 110 13.84 17.84 -24.30
CA ASP A 110 12.85 16.87 -24.82
C ASP A 110 11.70 16.65 -23.83
N TRP A 111 12.00 16.68 -22.52
CA TRP A 111 10.99 16.69 -21.47
C TRP A 111 10.12 17.94 -21.52
N LYS A 112 10.71 19.12 -21.75
CA LYS A 112 9.95 20.38 -21.86
C LYS A 112 9.06 20.39 -23.09
N GLU A 113 9.51 19.90 -24.23
CA GLU A 113 8.70 19.84 -25.45
C GLU A 113 7.49 18.91 -25.26
N LEU A 114 7.66 17.74 -24.62
CA LEU A 114 6.54 16.86 -24.28
C LEU A 114 5.47 17.51 -23.39
N LEU A 115 5.90 18.34 -22.44
CA LEU A 115 5.00 18.99 -21.49
C LEU A 115 4.26 20.20 -22.09
N LYS A 116 4.70 20.72 -23.25
CA LYS A 116 3.99 21.77 -23.99
C LYS A 116 2.88 21.23 -24.89
N ILE A 117 2.94 19.94 -25.24
CA ILE A 117 2.06 19.30 -26.24
C ILE A 117 0.81 18.68 -25.59
N ASN A 118 0.74 18.62 -24.25
CA ASN A 118 -0.43 18.19 -23.48
C ASN A 118 -1.08 19.36 -22.75
#